data_AF-A0A5C7WZ77-F1
#
_entry.id   AF-A0A5C7WZ77-F1
#
_cell.length_a   1.000
_cell.length_b   1.000
_cell.length_c   1.000
_cell.angle_alpha   90.00
_cell.angle_beta   90.00
_cell.angle_gamma   90.00
#
_symmetry.space_group_name_H-M   'P 1'
#
loop_
_entity.id
_entity.type
_entity.pdbx_description
1 polymer ?
#
loop_
_entity_poly.entity_id
_entity_poly.type
_entity_poly.pdbx_seq_one_letter_code
_entity_poly.pdbx_strand_id
1 'polypeptide(L)'
;MLPNLTRNEAIERAALVTVDNYRIELDLTGSSDTRFRSVTTVRFEALPGTDTYIDLAAHTVHRAVLNGHEIDVSGYDEATGIPLRGCAQDNVLVVEADCYYSNTGEGLHRFVDPVDGEIYLYSQFETADAKRMFACFDQPDLKATFDVVVTAPAHWQVISNGATLEARRDGAAVTHTFATTPLMSTYLVALVAGPYAVWRDTYHDEHGEIPLGIFCRASLAEYMDADRLFTETKQGFEFYHANFGVPYAFGKYDQLFVPEFNAG
;
A
#
# COMPACT_ATOMS: atom_id res chain seq x y z
N MET A 1 -16.39 -14.15 1.29
CA MET A 1 -15.09 -14.28 1.97
C MET A 1 -14.11 -14.72 0.90
N LEU A 2 -13.10 -13.90 0.62
CA LEU A 2 -12.07 -14.26 -0.35
C LEU A 2 -11.34 -15.50 0.18
N PRO A 3 -11.09 -16.53 -0.65
CA PRO A 3 -10.36 -17.70 -0.20
C PRO A 3 -8.93 -17.29 0.19
N ASN A 4 -8.46 -17.88 1.28
CA ASN A 4 -7.08 -17.80 1.71
C ASN A 4 -6.28 -18.93 1.07
N LEU A 5 -5.04 -18.61 0.71
CA LEU A 5 -4.09 -19.60 0.23
C LEU A 5 -3.84 -20.65 1.32
N THR A 6 -3.84 -21.93 0.96
CA THR A 6 -3.42 -22.98 1.87
C THR A 6 -1.90 -22.93 2.07
N ARG A 7 -1.41 -23.48 3.19
CA ARG A 7 0.03 -23.57 3.46
C ARG A 7 0.80 -24.31 2.36
N ASN A 8 0.21 -25.34 1.75
CA ASN A 8 0.88 -26.10 0.70
C ASN A 8 0.98 -25.30 -0.59
N GLU A 9 -0.10 -24.63 -1.01
CA GLU A 9 -0.08 -23.73 -2.17
C GLU A 9 0.92 -22.58 -1.96
N ALA A 10 1.04 -22.08 -0.73
CA ALA A 10 2.04 -21.06 -0.37
C ALA A 10 3.47 -21.53 -0.60
N ILE A 11 3.81 -22.75 -0.13
CA ILE A 11 5.13 -23.36 -0.29
C ILE A 11 5.41 -23.64 -1.77
N GLU A 12 4.42 -24.16 -2.50
CA GLU A 12 4.55 -24.44 -3.93
C GLU A 12 4.81 -23.17 -4.74
N ARG A 13 4.04 -22.09 -4.48
CA ARG A 13 4.25 -20.81 -5.16
C ARG A 13 5.61 -20.19 -4.81
N ALA A 14 6.03 -20.24 -3.55
CA ALA A 14 7.33 -19.73 -3.11
C ALA A 14 8.53 -20.50 -3.68
N ALA A 15 8.35 -21.78 -4.03
CA ALA A 15 9.38 -22.56 -4.72
C ALA A 15 9.51 -22.21 -6.21
N LEU A 16 8.50 -21.54 -6.79
CA LEU A 16 8.38 -21.31 -8.23
C LEU A 16 8.48 -19.85 -8.63
N VAL A 17 8.20 -18.92 -7.72
CA VAL A 17 8.10 -17.47 -7.97
C VAL A 17 8.95 -16.71 -6.98
N THR A 18 9.74 -15.75 -7.49
CA THR A 18 10.42 -14.72 -6.68
C THR A 18 10.00 -13.36 -7.21
N VAL A 19 9.67 -12.42 -6.34
CA VAL A 19 9.16 -11.11 -6.75
C VAL A 19 10.21 -10.04 -6.49
N ASP A 20 10.50 -9.22 -7.50
CA ASP A 20 11.50 -8.16 -7.38
C ASP A 20 10.88 -6.84 -6.92
N ASN A 21 9.79 -6.45 -7.59
CA ASN A 21 9.21 -5.12 -7.47
C ASN A 21 7.73 -5.09 -7.83
N TYR A 22 7.00 -4.26 -7.09
CA TYR A 22 5.68 -3.77 -7.45
C TYR A 22 5.74 -2.26 -7.69
N ARG A 23 5.30 -1.82 -8.86
CA ARG A 23 4.91 -0.42 -9.08
C ARG A 23 3.40 -0.30 -8.99
N ILE A 24 2.92 0.51 -8.06
CA ILE A 24 1.50 0.68 -7.74
C ILE A 24 1.12 2.12 -8.05
N GLU A 25 0.23 2.31 -9.01
CA GLU A 25 -0.27 3.62 -9.43
C GLU A 25 -1.76 3.70 -9.16
N LEU A 26 -2.16 4.62 -8.28
CA LEU A 26 -3.55 4.79 -7.84
C LEU A 26 -4.09 6.14 -8.26
N ASP A 27 -5.33 6.18 -8.75
CA ASP A 27 -6.07 7.42 -8.96
C ASP A 27 -7.28 7.48 -8.02
N LEU A 28 -7.18 8.41 -7.06
CA LEU A 28 -8.15 8.70 -6.02
C LEU A 28 -8.96 9.97 -6.32
N THR A 29 -8.84 10.52 -7.53
CA THR A 29 -9.60 11.71 -7.97
C THR A 29 -10.95 11.38 -8.61
N GLY A 30 -11.20 10.08 -8.85
CA GLY A 30 -12.43 9.61 -9.46
C GLY A 30 -13.68 9.98 -8.66
N SER A 31 -14.81 10.17 -9.36
CA SER A 31 -16.09 10.56 -8.76
C SER A 31 -16.86 9.40 -8.11
N SER A 32 -16.27 8.20 -8.04
CA SER A 32 -16.93 7.02 -7.47
C SER A 32 -16.71 6.97 -5.97
N ASP A 33 -17.80 6.84 -5.21
CA ASP A 33 -17.73 6.65 -3.76
C ASP A 33 -17.37 5.22 -3.35
N THR A 34 -17.35 4.28 -4.29
CA THR A 34 -17.15 2.85 -4.02
C THR A 34 -15.91 2.26 -4.67
N ARG A 35 -15.24 3.01 -5.55
CA ARG A 35 -14.16 2.49 -6.40
C ARG A 35 -13.05 3.49 -6.64
N PHE A 36 -11.85 2.98 -6.88
CA PHE A 36 -10.70 3.74 -7.34
C PHE A 36 -9.94 2.98 -8.43
N ARG A 37 -9.19 3.69 -9.27
CA ARG A 37 -8.36 3.07 -10.30
C ARG A 37 -7.06 2.58 -9.66
N SER A 38 -6.67 1.36 -10.01
CA SER A 38 -5.38 0.77 -9.66
C SER A 38 -4.70 0.24 -10.91
N VAL A 39 -3.46 0.66 -11.14
CA VAL A 39 -2.57 0.08 -12.14
C VAL A 39 -1.36 -0.49 -11.41
N THR A 40 -1.18 -1.79 -11.55
CA THR A 40 -0.07 -2.51 -10.91
C THR A 40 0.86 -3.08 -11.97
N THR A 41 2.14 -2.74 -11.90
CA THR A 41 3.19 -3.44 -12.64
C THR A 41 3.98 -4.32 -11.68
N VAL A 42 4.03 -5.63 -11.95
CA VAL A 42 4.77 -6.61 -11.16
C VAL A 42 5.96 -7.10 -11.96
N ARG A 43 7.16 -7.03 -11.38
CA ARG A 43 8.38 -7.67 -11.89
C ARG A 43 8.69 -8.87 -11.02
N PHE A 44 8.76 -10.04 -11.63
CA PHE A 44 8.99 -11.28 -10.91
C PHE A 44 9.72 -12.32 -11.77
N GLU A 45 10.51 -13.15 -11.11
CA GLU A 45 11.07 -14.35 -11.69
C GLU A 45 10.14 -15.54 -11.48
N ALA A 46 10.12 -16.47 -12.44
CA ALA A 46 9.45 -17.75 -12.29
C ALA A 46 10.24 -18.91 -12.91
N LEU A 47 10.00 -20.14 -12.45
CA LEU A 47 10.49 -21.32 -13.16
C LEU A 47 9.86 -21.35 -14.57
N PRO A 48 10.65 -21.37 -15.67
CA PRO A 48 10.11 -21.26 -17.02
C PRO A 48 9.07 -22.33 -17.36
N GLY A 49 7.97 -21.91 -17.97
CA GLY A 49 6.84 -22.77 -18.34
C GLY A 49 5.85 -23.06 -17.20
N THR A 50 6.09 -22.53 -16.00
CA THR A 50 5.18 -22.66 -14.87
C THR A 50 3.91 -21.83 -15.06
N ASP A 51 2.80 -22.40 -14.62
CA ASP A 51 1.54 -21.69 -14.44
C ASP A 51 1.38 -21.24 -13.00
N THR A 52 0.88 -20.03 -12.79
CA THR A 52 0.52 -19.49 -11.48
C THR A 52 -0.65 -18.52 -11.61
N TYR A 53 -0.94 -17.70 -10.60
CA TYR A 53 -1.93 -16.65 -10.66
C TYR A 53 -1.52 -15.47 -9.74
N ILE A 54 -1.99 -14.28 -10.08
CA ILE A 54 -1.84 -13.08 -9.26
C ILE A 54 -3.16 -12.83 -8.50
N ASP A 55 -3.06 -12.48 -7.22
CA ASP A 55 -4.22 -12.16 -6.40
C ASP A 55 -4.68 -10.71 -6.67
N LEU A 56 -5.98 -10.53 -6.83
CA LEU A 56 -6.63 -9.21 -6.93
C LEU A 56 -8.09 -9.35 -6.55
N ALA A 57 -8.62 -8.41 -5.76
CA ALA A 57 -10.03 -8.23 -5.48
C ALA A 57 -10.49 -6.88 -6.05
N ALA A 58 -11.10 -6.91 -7.23
CA ALA A 58 -11.49 -5.74 -7.99
C ALA A 58 -12.92 -5.84 -8.50
N HIS A 59 -13.55 -4.69 -8.74
CA HIS A 59 -14.85 -4.63 -9.41
C HIS A 59 -14.74 -5.02 -10.87
N THR A 60 -13.70 -4.53 -11.53
CA THR A 60 -13.48 -4.79 -12.95
C THR A 60 -11.99 -4.81 -13.21
N VAL A 61 -11.50 -5.89 -13.81
CA VAL A 61 -10.19 -5.93 -14.45
C VAL A 61 -10.39 -5.52 -15.89
N HIS A 62 -9.83 -4.37 -16.26
CA HIS A 62 -9.97 -3.82 -17.60
C HIS A 62 -8.96 -4.44 -18.55
N ARG A 63 -7.76 -4.73 -18.04
CA ARG A 63 -6.64 -5.21 -18.82
C ARG A 63 -5.63 -5.94 -17.96
N ALA A 64 -5.06 -7.02 -18.48
CA ALA A 64 -3.90 -7.66 -17.90
C ALA A 64 -2.95 -8.10 -19.01
N VAL A 65 -1.66 -7.76 -18.89
CA VAL A 65 -0.65 -8.02 -19.92
C VAL A 65 0.56 -8.67 -19.27
N LEU A 66 0.89 -9.89 -19.68
CA LEU A 66 2.09 -10.61 -19.24
C LEU A 66 3.10 -10.65 -20.39
N ASN A 67 4.28 -10.06 -20.19
CA ASN A 67 5.37 -10.05 -21.17
C ASN A 67 4.94 -9.55 -22.56
N GLY A 68 4.08 -8.53 -22.59
CA GLY A 68 3.53 -7.95 -23.82
C GLY A 68 2.35 -8.70 -24.44
N HIS A 69 1.91 -9.82 -23.85
CA HIS A 69 0.77 -10.60 -24.31
C HIS A 69 -0.46 -10.34 -23.43
N GLU A 70 -1.60 -10.01 -24.04
CA GLU A 70 -2.87 -9.82 -23.35
C GLU A 70 -3.35 -11.14 -22.73
N ILE A 71 -3.83 -11.05 -21.49
CA ILE A 71 -4.54 -12.13 -20.80
C ILE A 71 -6.05 -11.87 -20.97
N ASP A 72 -6.80 -12.93 -21.31
CA ASP A 72 -8.26 -12.84 -21.32
C ASP A 72 -8.79 -12.73 -19.87
N VAL A 73 -9.33 -11.55 -19.54
CA VAL A 73 -9.87 -11.22 -18.22
C VAL A 73 -11.40 -11.29 -18.16
N SER A 74 -12.06 -11.73 -19.25
CA SER A 74 -13.53 -11.78 -19.32
C SER A 74 -14.15 -12.74 -18.30
N GLY A 75 -13.39 -13.76 -17.87
CA GLY A 75 -13.76 -14.72 -16.83
C GLY A 75 -13.16 -14.45 -15.46
N TYR A 76 -12.70 -13.23 -15.18
CA TYR A 76 -12.09 -12.88 -13.89
C TYR A 76 -13.04 -13.13 -12.71
N ASP A 77 -12.50 -13.76 -11.68
CA ASP A 77 -13.15 -14.00 -10.39
C ASP A 77 -12.13 -13.72 -9.28
N GLU A 78 -12.46 -12.82 -8.35
CA GLU A 78 -11.63 -12.46 -7.20
C GLU A 78 -11.25 -13.65 -6.31
N ALA A 79 -12.03 -14.74 -6.35
CA ALA A 79 -11.72 -15.97 -5.64
C ALA A 79 -10.57 -16.77 -6.26
N THR A 80 -10.27 -16.56 -7.55
CA THR A 80 -9.25 -17.31 -8.29
C THR A 80 -8.10 -16.44 -8.82
N GLY A 81 -8.24 -15.12 -8.73
CA GLY A 81 -7.26 -14.17 -9.24
C GLY A 81 -7.18 -14.15 -10.77
N ILE A 82 -6.07 -13.64 -11.30
CA ILE A 82 -5.81 -13.62 -12.74
C ILE A 82 -4.78 -14.71 -13.07
N PRO A 83 -5.11 -15.69 -13.93
CA PRO A 83 -4.22 -16.79 -14.27
C PRO A 83 -3.02 -16.29 -15.11
N LEU A 84 -1.82 -16.69 -14.71
CA LEU A 84 -0.57 -16.44 -15.42
C LEU A 84 -0.06 -17.76 -15.99
N ARG A 85 -0.11 -17.92 -17.31
CA ARG A 85 0.21 -19.18 -17.99
C ARG A 85 1.56 -19.12 -18.68
N GLY A 86 2.35 -20.18 -18.56
CA GLY A 86 3.64 -20.33 -19.23
C GLY A 86 4.62 -19.20 -18.92
N CYS A 87 4.80 -18.87 -17.63
CA CYS A 87 5.69 -17.79 -17.21
C CYS A 87 7.11 -18.00 -17.77
N ALA A 88 7.76 -16.90 -18.15
CA ALA A 88 9.16 -16.91 -18.53
C ALA A 88 10.05 -16.92 -17.28
N GLN A 89 11.38 -16.96 -17.47
CA GLN A 89 12.31 -16.76 -16.36
C GLN A 89 12.10 -15.38 -15.73
N ASP A 90 12.11 -14.32 -16.54
CA ASP A 90 11.84 -12.95 -16.14
C ASP A 90 10.47 -12.52 -16.65
N ASN A 91 9.64 -11.96 -15.78
CA ASN A 91 8.27 -11.57 -16.12
C ASN A 91 7.97 -10.12 -15.76
N VAL A 92 7.22 -9.47 -16.64
CA VAL A 92 6.57 -8.18 -16.37
C VAL A 92 5.08 -8.36 -16.60
N LEU A 93 4.31 -8.24 -15.53
CA LEU A 93 2.86 -8.23 -15.55
C LEU A 93 2.37 -6.80 -15.33
N VAL A 94 1.44 -6.33 -16.16
CA VAL A 94 0.70 -5.08 -15.94
C VAL A 94 -0.77 -5.41 -15.78
N VAL A 95 -1.39 -5.00 -14.68
CA VAL A 95 -2.82 -5.16 -14.42
C VAL A 95 -3.45 -3.79 -14.22
N GLU A 96 -4.52 -3.51 -14.95
CA GLU A 96 -5.31 -2.29 -14.80
C GLU A 96 -6.73 -2.64 -14.35
N ALA A 97 -7.16 -2.13 -13.20
CA ALA A 97 -8.41 -2.51 -12.58
C ALA A 97 -9.08 -1.34 -11.84
N ASP A 98 -10.38 -1.43 -11.66
CA ASP A 98 -11.11 -0.61 -10.69
C ASP A 98 -11.32 -1.44 -9.42
N CYS A 99 -10.61 -1.09 -8.35
CA CYS A 99 -10.69 -1.74 -7.05
C CYS A 99 -11.78 -1.10 -6.19
N TYR A 100 -12.15 -1.78 -5.09
CA TYR A 100 -13.18 -1.32 -4.18
C TYR A 100 -12.60 -0.52 -3.02
N TYR A 101 -13.22 0.61 -2.69
CA TYR A 101 -13.11 1.12 -1.33
C TYR A 101 -13.80 0.17 -0.36
N SER A 102 -13.27 0.07 0.85
CA SER A 102 -13.83 -0.71 1.94
C SER A 102 -14.46 0.18 3.01
N ASN A 103 -15.41 -0.35 3.77
CA ASN A 103 -15.96 0.27 4.97
C ASN A 103 -15.92 -0.68 6.18
N THR A 104 -15.16 -1.77 6.07
CA THR A 104 -15.04 -2.80 7.11
C THR A 104 -13.68 -2.79 7.79
N GLY A 105 -12.78 -1.85 7.42
CA GLY A 105 -11.45 -1.68 8.03
C GLY A 105 -10.37 -2.63 7.49
N GLU A 106 -10.60 -3.21 6.31
CA GLU A 106 -9.66 -4.04 5.54
C GLU A 106 -9.50 -3.43 4.13
N GLY A 107 -8.38 -3.66 3.45
CA GLY A 107 -8.12 -3.08 2.13
C GLY A 107 -7.92 -1.56 2.22
N LEU A 108 -8.34 -0.80 1.21
CA LEU A 108 -8.36 0.67 1.27
C LEU A 108 -9.69 1.15 1.84
N HIS A 109 -9.73 1.37 3.15
CA HIS A 109 -10.90 1.85 3.86
C HIS A 109 -11.22 3.31 3.48
N ARG A 110 -12.51 3.62 3.28
CA ARG A 110 -13.03 4.94 3.00
C ARG A 110 -14.06 5.36 4.05
N PHE A 111 -13.75 6.46 4.73
CA PHE A 111 -14.60 7.08 5.71
C PHE A 111 -14.98 8.50 5.27
N VAL A 112 -16.25 8.88 5.45
CA VAL A 112 -16.71 10.27 5.29
C VAL A 112 -16.95 10.83 6.67
N ASP A 113 -16.18 11.83 7.05
CA ASP A 113 -16.28 12.40 8.40
C ASP A 113 -17.57 13.24 8.53
N PRO A 114 -18.48 12.91 9.45
CA PRO A 114 -19.72 13.66 9.62
C PRO A 114 -19.52 15.09 10.14
N VAL A 115 -18.33 15.44 10.64
CA VAL A 115 -18.02 16.77 11.18
C VAL A 115 -17.66 17.75 10.08
N ASP A 116 -16.78 17.36 9.14
CA ASP A 116 -16.28 18.24 8.07
C ASP A 116 -16.81 17.87 6.67
N GLY A 117 -17.41 16.69 6.50
CA GLY A 117 -17.92 16.18 5.23
C GLY A 117 -16.83 15.68 4.28
N GLU A 118 -15.57 15.64 4.72
CA GLU A 118 -14.42 15.24 3.91
C GLU A 118 -14.20 13.71 3.93
N ILE A 119 -13.46 13.25 2.92
CA ILE A 119 -13.10 11.83 2.76
C ILE A 119 -11.72 11.58 3.37
N TYR A 120 -11.66 10.55 4.21
CA TYR A 120 -10.43 10.04 4.80
C TYR A 120 -10.25 8.57 4.41
N LEU A 121 -9.07 8.26 3.87
CA LEU A 121 -8.70 6.93 3.41
C LEU A 121 -7.52 6.41 4.23
N TYR A 122 -7.57 5.13 4.57
CA TYR A 122 -6.41 4.41 5.10
C TYR A 122 -6.42 2.97 4.61
N SER A 123 -5.24 2.39 4.41
CA SER A 123 -5.11 0.98 4.10
C SER A 123 -4.90 0.13 5.36
N GLN A 124 -5.49 -1.05 5.40
CA GLN A 124 -5.16 -2.10 6.37
C GLN A 124 -5.16 -3.46 5.68
N PHE A 125 -4.00 -4.11 5.62
CA PHE A 125 -3.81 -5.32 4.82
C PHE A 125 -3.53 -6.59 5.61
N GLU A 126 -3.15 -6.48 6.88
CA GLU A 126 -2.91 -7.66 7.70
C GLU A 126 -4.25 -8.34 8.00
N THR A 127 -4.48 -9.61 7.60
CA THR A 127 -3.46 -10.63 7.25
C THR A 127 -3.25 -10.93 5.76
N ALA A 128 -4.23 -10.71 4.88
CA ALA A 128 -4.14 -11.04 3.44
C ALA A 128 -5.10 -10.19 2.58
N ASP A 129 -5.09 -8.87 2.82
CA ASP A 129 -6.00 -7.92 2.17
C ASP A 129 -5.28 -6.91 1.24
N ALA A 130 -3.98 -7.07 0.99
CA ALA A 130 -3.23 -6.21 0.05
C ALA A 130 -3.79 -6.32 -1.37
N LYS A 131 -4.26 -7.52 -1.75
CA LYS A 131 -4.96 -7.80 -3.01
C LYS A 131 -6.22 -6.94 -3.24
N ARG A 132 -6.73 -6.24 -2.22
CA ARG A 132 -7.87 -5.32 -2.36
C ARG A 132 -7.47 -3.94 -2.88
N MET A 133 -6.18 -3.58 -2.85
CA MET A 133 -5.68 -2.29 -3.34
C MET A 133 -4.89 -2.41 -4.63
N PHE A 134 -4.12 -3.48 -4.81
CA PHE A 134 -3.27 -3.69 -5.97
C PHE A 134 -3.11 -5.18 -6.28
N ALA A 135 -2.72 -5.52 -7.51
CA ALA A 135 -2.52 -6.92 -7.90
C ALA A 135 -1.18 -7.42 -7.31
N CYS A 136 -1.20 -8.49 -6.52
CA CYS A 136 -0.01 -9.00 -5.87
C CYS A 136 -0.01 -10.51 -5.65
N PHE A 137 1.17 -11.10 -5.45
CA PHE A 137 1.27 -12.42 -4.86
C PHE A 137 1.13 -12.24 -3.34
N ASP A 138 -0.10 -12.32 -2.82
CA ASP A 138 -0.40 -11.88 -1.45
C ASP A 138 0.04 -12.92 -0.41
N GLN A 139 1.35 -12.96 -0.17
CA GLN A 139 2.03 -13.90 0.69
C GLN A 139 3.17 -13.22 1.47
N PRO A 140 3.24 -13.39 2.81
CA PRO A 140 4.28 -12.75 3.61
C PRO A 140 5.72 -13.12 3.23
N ASP A 141 5.95 -14.35 2.75
CA ASP A 141 7.27 -14.86 2.38
C ASP A 141 7.74 -14.45 0.96
N LEU A 142 6.82 -13.94 0.12
CA LEU A 142 7.13 -13.36 -1.19
C LEU A 142 7.39 -11.85 -1.09
N LYS A 143 8.50 -11.50 -0.45
CA LYS A 143 8.89 -10.09 -0.26
C LYS A 143 9.32 -9.44 -1.57
N ALA A 144 9.09 -8.13 -1.68
CA ALA A 144 9.47 -7.32 -2.83
C ALA A 144 9.79 -5.88 -2.40
N THR A 145 10.28 -5.08 -3.35
CA THR A 145 10.31 -3.62 -3.24
C THR A 145 9.03 -2.99 -3.78
N PHE A 146 8.68 -1.79 -3.33
CA PHE A 146 7.44 -1.12 -3.74
C PHE A 146 7.69 0.32 -4.19
N ASP A 147 7.24 0.65 -5.39
CA ASP A 147 7.19 1.99 -5.95
C ASP A 147 5.74 2.48 -5.98
N VAL A 148 5.39 3.37 -5.05
CA VAL A 148 4.01 3.87 -4.92
C VAL A 148 3.89 5.24 -5.58
N VAL A 149 2.86 5.39 -6.41
CA VAL A 149 2.47 6.66 -7.03
C VAL A 149 0.97 6.86 -6.85
N VAL A 150 0.56 8.02 -6.38
CA VAL A 150 -0.85 8.29 -6.05
C VAL A 150 -1.25 9.65 -6.59
N THR A 151 -2.32 9.68 -7.38
CA THR A 151 -2.97 10.93 -7.79
C THR A 151 -4.20 11.16 -6.92
N ALA A 152 -4.26 12.33 -6.26
CA ALA A 152 -5.30 12.65 -5.29
C ALA A 152 -5.72 14.13 -5.38
N PRO A 153 -6.87 14.51 -4.80
CA PRO A 153 -7.27 15.91 -4.65
C PRO A 153 -6.17 16.77 -4.01
N ALA A 154 -5.98 17.97 -4.54
CA ALA A 154 -4.79 18.76 -4.23
C ALA A 154 -4.75 19.39 -2.82
N HIS A 155 -5.83 19.30 -2.06
CA HIS A 155 -5.89 19.70 -0.65
C HIS A 155 -5.64 18.53 0.32
N TRP A 156 -5.47 17.31 -0.19
CA TRP A 156 -5.20 16.13 0.63
C TRP A 156 -3.71 16.04 1.01
N GLN A 157 -3.46 15.50 2.20
CA GLN A 157 -2.21 14.84 2.52
C GLN A 157 -2.24 13.43 1.94
N VAL A 158 -1.11 12.96 1.39
CA VAL A 158 -0.96 11.58 0.92
C VAL A 158 0.34 11.01 1.48
N ILE A 159 0.23 9.93 2.24
CA ILE A 159 1.32 9.31 2.99
C ILE A 159 1.40 7.83 2.61
N SER A 160 2.62 7.34 2.38
CA SER A 160 2.91 5.91 2.19
C SER A 160 4.18 5.52 2.97
N ASN A 161 4.68 4.29 2.82
CA ASN A 161 5.88 3.81 3.53
C ASN A 161 7.12 4.65 3.17
N GLY A 162 7.34 4.86 1.87
CA GLY A 162 8.45 5.66 1.34
C GLY A 162 8.27 7.15 1.62
N ALA A 163 9.37 7.89 1.72
CA ALA A 163 9.33 9.36 1.78
C ALA A 163 8.84 9.93 0.43
N THR A 164 8.09 11.04 0.46
CA THR A 164 7.67 11.73 -0.77
C THR A 164 8.89 12.29 -1.50
N LEU A 165 9.11 11.85 -2.73
CA LEU A 165 10.17 12.36 -3.61
C LEU A 165 9.67 13.56 -4.42
N GLU A 166 8.44 13.49 -4.90
CA GLU A 166 7.83 14.50 -5.76
C GLU A 166 6.33 14.61 -5.47
N ALA A 167 5.81 15.84 -5.57
CA ALA A 167 4.38 16.13 -5.56
C ALA A 167 4.08 17.09 -6.71
N ARG A 168 3.66 16.55 -7.86
CA ARG A 168 3.43 17.32 -9.09
C ARG A 168 1.95 17.71 -9.18
N ARG A 169 1.67 19.01 -9.10
CA ARG A 169 0.31 19.55 -9.22
C ARG A 169 -0.13 19.62 -10.69
N ASP A 170 -1.36 19.18 -10.95
CA ASP A 170 -2.07 19.33 -12.22
C ASP A 170 -3.53 19.73 -11.95
N GLY A 171 -3.84 21.02 -12.12
CA GLY A 171 -5.15 21.57 -11.80
C GLY A 171 -5.56 21.34 -10.34
N ALA A 172 -6.66 20.60 -10.15
CA ALA A 172 -7.23 20.25 -8.85
C ALA A 172 -6.66 18.94 -8.25
N ALA A 173 -5.72 18.29 -8.95
CA ALA A 173 -5.08 17.06 -8.52
C ALA A 173 -3.58 17.26 -8.26
N VAL A 174 -3.00 16.38 -7.44
CA VAL A 174 -1.56 16.26 -7.23
C VAL A 174 -1.18 14.79 -7.37
N THR A 175 -0.14 14.51 -8.16
CA THR A 175 0.48 13.20 -8.23
C THR A 175 1.68 13.16 -7.29
N HIS A 176 1.61 12.29 -6.28
CA HIS A 176 2.64 12.04 -5.30
C HIS A 176 3.45 10.80 -5.71
N THR A 177 4.77 10.94 -5.79
CA THR A 177 5.70 9.84 -6.04
C THR A 177 6.51 9.60 -4.78
N PHE A 178 6.53 8.37 -4.29
CA PHE A 178 7.25 7.99 -3.08
C PHE A 178 8.56 7.26 -3.42
N ALA A 179 9.52 7.31 -2.50
CA ALA A 179 10.76 6.56 -2.59
C ALA A 179 10.49 5.05 -2.53
N THR A 180 11.23 4.28 -3.33
CA THR A 180 11.20 2.82 -3.32
C THR A 180 11.45 2.30 -1.91
N THR A 181 10.61 1.39 -1.43
CA THR A 181 10.75 0.82 -0.09
C THR A 181 11.94 -0.16 -0.03
N PRO A 182 12.50 -0.40 1.18
CA PRO A 182 13.24 -1.62 1.45
C PRO A 182 12.40 -2.88 1.14
N LEU A 183 13.08 -4.02 1.04
CA LEU A 183 12.45 -5.32 0.83
C LEU A 183 11.48 -5.64 1.99
N MET A 184 10.20 -5.77 1.70
CA MET A 184 9.16 -6.03 2.69
C MET A 184 8.02 -6.89 2.13
N SER A 185 7.12 -7.34 3.01
CA SER A 185 5.95 -8.16 2.64
C SER A 185 4.78 -7.27 2.19
N THR A 186 3.87 -7.80 1.37
CA THR A 186 2.70 -7.08 0.82
C THR A 186 1.82 -6.45 1.89
N TYR A 187 1.59 -7.15 2.99
CA TYR A 187 0.73 -6.68 4.10
C TYR A 187 1.27 -5.45 4.83
N LEU A 188 2.55 -5.09 4.64
CA LEU A 188 3.18 -3.90 5.23
C LEU A 188 3.04 -2.64 4.36
N VAL A 189 2.57 -2.78 3.12
CA VAL A 189 2.28 -1.61 2.27
C VAL A 189 1.20 -0.78 2.94
N ALA A 190 1.42 0.54 3.00
CA ALA A 190 0.52 1.48 3.61
C ALA A 190 0.22 2.66 2.68
N LEU A 191 -1.03 3.11 2.71
CA LEU A 191 -1.50 4.33 2.08
C LEU A 191 -2.52 5.01 2.99
N VAL A 192 -2.32 6.29 3.23
CA VAL A 192 -3.27 7.15 3.92
C VAL A 192 -3.44 8.43 3.11
N ALA A 193 -4.69 8.82 2.86
CA ALA A 193 -4.99 9.95 1.99
C ALA A 193 -6.27 10.68 2.46
N GLY A 194 -6.24 12.01 2.46
CA GLY A 194 -7.35 12.84 2.92
C GLY A 194 -6.85 14.16 3.51
N PRO A 195 -7.73 15.06 3.97
CA PRO A 195 -7.33 16.32 4.58
C PRO A 195 -6.86 16.14 6.03
N TYR A 196 -5.86 15.28 6.24
CA TYR A 196 -5.25 15.06 7.55
C TYR A 196 -4.54 16.33 8.04
N ALA A 197 -4.77 16.68 9.31
CA ALA A 197 -3.90 17.59 10.04
C ALA A 197 -2.56 16.89 10.31
N VAL A 198 -1.48 17.67 10.36
CA VAL A 198 -0.12 17.14 10.47
C VAL A 198 0.72 17.93 11.46
N TRP A 199 1.48 17.20 12.27
CA TRP A 199 2.56 17.70 13.10
C TRP A 199 3.85 17.01 12.67
N ARG A 200 4.96 17.73 12.72
CA ARG A 200 6.27 17.21 12.33
C ARG A 200 7.26 17.44 13.44
N ASP A 201 8.13 16.46 13.63
CA ASP A 201 9.27 16.52 14.52
C ASP A 201 10.38 15.65 13.92
N THR A 202 11.47 15.49 14.63
CA THR A 202 12.64 14.77 14.14
C THR A 202 13.34 14.08 15.31
N TYR A 203 13.68 12.82 15.11
CA TYR A 203 14.56 12.07 16.01
C TYR A 203 15.99 12.09 15.46
N HIS A 204 16.96 12.25 16.36
CA HIS A 204 18.38 12.23 16.01
C HIS A 204 19.15 11.37 17.00
N ASP A 205 20.10 10.58 16.48
CA ASP A 205 21.06 9.81 17.26
C ASP A 205 22.39 9.64 16.49
N GLU A 206 23.20 8.66 16.87
CA GLU A 206 24.47 8.34 16.20
C GLU A 206 24.30 7.73 14.79
N HIS A 207 23.11 7.24 14.45
CA HIS A 207 22.80 6.64 13.15
C HIS A 207 22.22 7.65 12.15
N GLY A 208 21.82 8.83 12.62
CA GLY A 208 21.44 9.95 11.77
C GLY A 208 20.13 10.60 12.20
N GLU A 209 19.35 10.99 11.20
CA GLU A 209 18.09 11.72 11.37
C GLU A 209 16.92 10.86 10.88
N ILE A 210 15.85 10.80 11.68
CA ILE A 210 14.58 10.18 11.30
C ILE A 210 13.48 11.25 11.39
N PRO A 211 12.99 11.76 10.24
CA PRO A 211 11.81 12.61 10.21
C PRO A 211 10.59 11.89 10.78
N LEU A 212 9.88 12.57 11.69
CA LEU A 212 8.68 12.06 12.34
C LEU A 212 7.45 12.84 11.90
N GLY A 213 6.33 12.13 11.71
CA GLY A 213 5.03 12.72 11.46
C GLY A 213 3.94 12.14 12.33
N ILE A 214 3.03 13.00 12.80
CA ILE A 214 1.77 12.60 13.43
C ILE A 214 0.64 13.19 12.59
N PHE A 215 -0.36 12.37 12.30
CA PHE A 215 -1.50 12.74 11.48
C PHE A 215 -2.81 12.33 12.15
N CYS A 216 -3.83 13.18 12.04
CA CYS A 216 -5.21 12.82 12.39
C CYS A 216 -6.21 13.57 11.51
N ARG A 217 -7.48 13.20 11.60
CA ARG A 217 -8.56 13.93 10.92
C ARG A 217 -8.56 15.40 11.35
N ALA A 218 -8.76 16.32 10.40
CA ALA A 218 -8.73 17.75 10.69
C ALA A 218 -9.74 18.15 11.78
N SER A 219 -10.90 17.50 11.80
CA SER A 219 -11.94 17.63 12.83
C SER A 219 -11.47 17.31 14.25
N LEU A 220 -10.39 16.54 14.41
CA LEU A 220 -9.82 16.14 15.69
C LEU A 220 -8.51 16.86 16.04
N ALA A 221 -8.07 17.80 15.21
CA ALA A 221 -6.75 18.40 15.34
C ALA A 221 -6.56 19.16 16.66
N GLU A 222 -7.62 19.77 17.21
CA GLU A 222 -7.56 20.49 18.49
C GLU A 222 -7.32 19.57 19.70
N TYR A 223 -7.60 18.27 19.57
CA TYR A 223 -7.42 17.28 20.64
C TYR A 223 -6.09 16.52 20.54
N MET A 224 -5.27 16.81 19.53
CA MET A 224 -4.01 16.11 19.31
C MET A 224 -2.93 16.55 20.30
N ASP A 225 -2.45 15.61 21.10
CA ASP A 225 -1.31 15.78 22.02
C ASP A 225 0.00 15.36 21.34
N ALA A 226 0.38 16.09 20.29
CA ALA A 226 1.54 15.75 19.46
C ALA A 226 2.87 15.78 20.25
N ASP A 227 3.02 16.72 21.19
CA ASP A 227 4.24 16.88 21.98
C ASP A 227 4.53 15.64 22.84
N ARG A 228 3.51 15.11 23.53
CA ARG A 228 3.65 13.88 24.31
C ARG A 228 3.95 12.68 23.41
N LEU A 229 3.20 12.53 22.31
CA LEU A 229 3.37 11.41 21.38
C LEU A 229 4.76 11.40 20.73
N PHE A 230 5.29 12.56 20.31
CA PHE A 230 6.67 12.65 19.82
C PHE A 230 7.69 12.32 20.90
N THR A 231 7.48 12.79 22.14
CA THR A 231 8.36 12.46 23.27
C THR A 231 8.45 10.94 23.47
N GLU A 232 7.32 10.26 23.52
CA GLU A 232 7.24 8.79 23.69
C GLU A 232 7.86 8.05 22.50
N THR A 233 7.62 8.52 21.28
CA THR A 233 8.18 7.94 20.05
C THR A 233 9.71 8.01 20.06
N LYS A 234 10.28 9.17 20.42
CA LYS A 234 11.72 9.37 20.49
C LYS A 234 12.37 8.50 21.57
N GLN A 235 11.74 8.38 22.74
CA GLN A 235 12.18 7.46 23.79
C GLN A 235 12.16 6.00 23.32
N GLY A 236 11.15 5.63 22.52
CA GLY A 236 11.07 4.32 21.87
C GLY A 236 12.23 4.07 20.91
N PHE A 237 12.53 5.02 20.01
CA PHE A 237 13.69 4.91 19.11
C PHE A 237 15.01 4.77 19.88
N GLU A 238 15.25 5.61 20.89
CA GLU A 238 16.44 5.54 21.74
C GLU A 238 16.59 4.16 22.38
N PHE A 239 15.51 3.65 22.98
CA PHE A 239 15.50 2.33 23.58
C PHE A 239 15.78 1.23 22.56
N TYR A 240 15.05 1.18 21.43
CA TYR A 240 15.18 0.09 20.47
C TYR A 240 16.51 0.08 19.75
N HIS A 241 17.06 1.25 19.40
CA HIS A 241 18.40 1.33 18.81
C HIS A 241 19.47 0.84 19.80
N ALA A 242 19.41 1.28 21.06
CA ALA A 242 20.36 0.84 22.09
C ALA A 242 20.27 -0.66 22.41
N ASN A 243 19.04 -1.20 22.42
CA ASN A 243 18.80 -2.57 22.85
C ASN A 243 18.96 -3.61 21.73
N PHE A 244 18.65 -3.26 20.47
CA PHE A 244 18.79 -4.18 19.35
C PHE A 244 20.10 -3.97 18.56
N GLY A 245 20.73 -2.80 18.67
CA GLY A 245 21.95 -2.47 17.94
C GLY A 245 21.77 -2.42 16.42
N VAL A 246 20.53 -2.25 15.95
CA VAL A 246 20.17 -2.15 14.53
C VAL A 246 19.38 -0.86 14.32
N PRO A 247 19.84 0.03 13.43
CA PRO A 247 19.13 1.26 13.15
C PRO A 247 17.83 0.99 12.38
N TYR A 248 16.86 1.87 12.56
CA TYR A 248 15.62 1.86 11.79
C TYR A 248 15.89 1.91 10.28
N ALA A 249 15.26 0.99 9.54
CA ALA A 249 15.61 0.73 8.15
C ALA A 249 14.92 1.64 7.11
N PHE A 250 13.92 2.41 7.51
CA PHE A 250 13.18 3.30 6.61
C PHE A 250 13.59 4.76 6.81
N GLY A 251 13.41 5.58 5.78
CA GLY A 251 13.86 6.98 5.79
C GLY A 251 12.97 7.96 6.58
N LYS A 252 11.82 7.53 7.09
CA LYS A 252 10.90 8.34 7.91
C LYS A 252 10.00 7.45 8.77
N TYR A 253 9.39 8.01 9.81
CA TYR A 253 8.41 7.31 10.64
C TYR A 253 7.17 8.17 10.88
N ASP A 254 6.01 7.72 10.37
CA ASP A 254 4.75 8.43 10.51
C ASP A 254 3.74 7.61 11.33
N GLN A 255 3.01 8.28 12.21
CA GLN A 255 1.89 7.74 12.98
C GLN A 255 0.60 8.41 12.54
N LEU A 256 -0.39 7.60 12.16
CA LEU A 256 -1.63 8.10 11.58
C LEU A 256 -2.82 7.58 12.40
N PHE A 257 -3.53 8.51 13.02
CA PHE A 257 -4.76 8.26 13.78
C PHE A 257 -5.93 8.29 12.80
N VAL A 258 -6.36 7.10 12.38
CA VAL A 258 -7.34 6.91 11.31
C VAL A 258 -8.73 6.57 11.89
N PRO A 259 -9.82 6.91 11.19
CA PRO A 259 -11.18 6.58 11.63
C PRO A 259 -11.45 5.07 11.56
N GLU A 260 -12.34 4.55 12.42
CA GLU A 260 -12.88 3.18 12.31
C GLU A 260 -11.80 2.08 12.20
N PHE A 261 -10.68 2.22 12.91
CA PHE A 261 -9.61 1.24 12.92
C PHE A 261 -9.99 0.01 13.77
N ASN A 262 -9.85 -1.19 13.20
CA ASN A 262 -10.36 -2.42 13.82
C ASN A 262 -9.49 -2.97 14.96
N ALA A 263 -8.18 -2.69 14.95
CA ALA A 263 -7.21 -3.40 15.78
C ALA A 263 -6.69 -2.58 16.99
N GLY A 264 -7.23 -1.38 17.25
CA GLY A 264 -6.80 -0.53 18.34
C GLY A 264 -7.56 0.79 18.43
#